data_AF-A0A736NAU1-F1
#
_entry.id   AF-A0A736NAU1-F1
#
_cell.length_a   1.000
_cell.length_b   1.000
_cell.length_c   1.000
_cell.angle_alpha   90.00
_cell.angle_beta   90.00
_cell.angle_gamma   90.00
#
_symmetry.space_group_name_H-M   'P 1'
#
loop_
_entity.id
_entity.type
_entity.pdbx_description
1 polymer ?
#
loop_
_entity_poly.entity_id
_entity_poly.type
_entity_poly.pdbx_seq_one_letter_code
_entity_poly.pdbx_strand_id
1 'polypeptide(L)'
;MSKEIKAKRIKKVILEHSTYEELAEKTGISVSTLVRIASGKTEPKFSDIIKIAMVTGVDLNELAHGDIVNIKEDAMIKNDGQNDEVVKAHNFIVWNISSLDKKDILAISRMVYALSTLKKKS
;
A
#
# COMPACT_ATOMS: atom_id res chain seq x y z
N MET A 1 2.92 -7.66 14.44
CA MET A 1 4.22 -7.87 13.74
C MET A 1 5.33 -7.22 14.56
N SER A 2 6.45 -7.90 14.83
CA SER A 2 7.54 -7.26 15.61
C SER A 2 8.24 -6.17 14.78
N LYS A 3 8.69 -5.11 15.46
CA LYS A 3 9.46 -4.00 14.89
C LYS A 3 10.68 -4.49 14.09
N GLU A 4 11.30 -5.59 14.51
CA GLU A 4 12.47 -6.15 13.82
C GLU A 4 12.14 -6.79 12.47
N ILE A 5 10.95 -7.38 12.31
CA ILE A 5 10.54 -7.98 11.03
C ILE A 5 10.38 -6.89 9.97
N LYS A 6 9.71 -5.79 10.33
CA LYS A 6 9.54 -4.63 9.42
C LYS A 6 10.88 -4.00 9.06
N ALA A 7 11.76 -3.79 10.05
CA ALA A 7 13.09 -3.24 9.83
C ALA A 7 13.94 -4.11 8.88
N LYS A 8 13.93 -5.44 9.06
CA LYS A 8 14.60 -6.39 8.16
C LYS A 8 14.07 -6.33 6.73
N ARG A 9 12.75 -6.21 6.56
CA ARG A 9 12.13 -6.07 5.24
C ARG A 9 12.55 -4.78 4.54
N ILE A 10 12.44 -3.65 5.24
CA ILE A 10 12.88 -2.36 4.69
C ILE A 10 14.36 -2.42 4.33
N LYS A 11 15.21 -2.96 5.20
CA LYS A 11 16.63 -3.18 4.91
C LYS A 11 16.86 -3.97 3.63
N LYS A 12 16.14 -5.09 3.46
CA LYS A 12 16.22 -5.94 2.26
C LYS A 12 15.85 -5.16 1.01
N VAL A 13 14.70 -4.47 1.03
CA VAL A 13 14.22 -3.67 -0.12
C VAL A 13 15.22 -2.59 -0.51
N ILE A 14 15.79 -1.87 0.46
CA ILE A 14 16.80 -0.86 0.19
C ILE A 14 17.98 -1.50 -0.56
N LEU A 15 18.58 -2.54 0.01
CA LEU A 15 19.82 -3.15 -0.52
C LEU A 15 19.63 -3.88 -1.87
N GLU A 16 18.42 -4.34 -2.18
CA GLU A 16 18.11 -4.99 -3.46
C GLU A 16 17.87 -4.00 -4.60
N HIS A 17 17.50 -2.76 -4.30
CA HIS A 17 17.08 -1.77 -5.32
C HIS A 17 17.98 -0.53 -5.39
N SER A 18 18.79 -0.25 -4.35
CA SER A 18 19.55 0.99 -4.22
C SER A 18 20.65 0.90 -3.16
N THR A 19 21.49 1.93 -3.05
CA THR A 19 22.27 2.21 -1.84
C THR A 19 21.50 3.14 -0.87
N TYR A 20 21.96 3.26 0.39
CA TYR A 20 21.35 4.20 1.34
C TYR A 20 21.52 5.65 0.90
N GLU A 21 22.66 5.96 0.26
CA GLU A 21 23.03 7.26 -0.26
C GLU A 21 22.12 7.67 -1.42
N GLU A 22 21.98 6.81 -2.42
CA GLU A 22 21.11 7.05 -3.58
C GLU A 22 19.63 7.15 -3.17
N LEU A 23 19.20 6.31 -2.21
CA LEU A 23 17.83 6.36 -1.73
C LEU A 23 17.58 7.64 -0.92
N ALA A 24 18.57 8.09 -0.13
CA ALA A 24 18.48 9.34 0.60
C ALA A 24 18.32 10.54 -0.34
N GLU A 25 19.09 10.57 -1.42
CA GLU A 25 18.99 11.60 -2.46
C GLU A 25 17.59 11.63 -3.10
N LYS A 26 17.08 10.45 -3.51
CA LYS A 26 15.78 10.34 -4.19
C LYS A 26 14.56 10.59 -3.28
N THR A 27 14.64 10.21 -2.02
CA THR A 27 13.51 10.31 -1.06
C THR A 27 13.53 11.60 -0.22
N GLY A 28 14.69 12.25 -0.13
CA GLY A 28 14.95 13.33 0.82
C GLY A 28 15.00 12.87 2.29
N ILE A 29 15.08 11.55 2.54
CA ILE A 29 15.27 11.00 3.89
C ILE A 29 16.77 10.93 4.15
N SER A 30 17.26 11.38 5.32
CA SER A 30 18.69 11.30 5.60
C SER A 30 19.20 9.85 5.63
N VAL A 31 20.45 9.64 5.18
CA VAL A 31 21.13 8.33 5.26
C VAL A 31 21.08 7.76 6.69
N SER A 32 21.33 8.61 7.70
CA SER A 32 21.28 8.21 9.11
C SER A 32 19.89 7.69 9.53
N THR A 33 18.83 8.36 9.06
CA THR A 33 17.44 7.94 9.30
C THR A 33 17.17 6.58 8.64
N LEU A 34 17.56 6.40 7.38
CA LEU A 34 17.39 5.12 6.67
C LEU A 34 18.12 3.97 7.38
N VAL A 35 19.36 4.19 7.82
CA VAL A 35 20.14 3.19 8.57
C VAL A 35 19.46 2.84 9.90
N ARG A 36 18.96 3.83 10.63
CA ARG A 36 18.23 3.60 11.90
C ARG A 36 16.92 2.84 11.70
N ILE A 37 16.22 3.09 10.59
CA ILE A 37 15.01 2.36 10.20
C ILE A 37 15.37 0.91 9.87
N ALA A 38 16.35 0.70 8.98
CA ALA A 38 16.82 -0.61 8.54
C ALA A 38 17.39 -1.46 9.69
N SER A 39 17.93 -0.82 10.73
CA SER A 39 18.43 -1.49 11.94
C SER A 39 17.36 -1.67 13.04
N GLY A 40 16.12 -1.23 12.82
CA GLY A 40 15.03 -1.32 13.81
C GLY A 40 15.20 -0.39 15.03
N LYS A 41 16.14 0.55 14.99
CA LYS A 41 16.35 1.53 16.07
C LYS A 41 15.22 2.55 16.09
N THR A 42 14.72 2.95 14.92
CA THR A 42 13.62 3.91 14.78
C THR A 42 12.49 3.30 13.95
N GLU A 43 11.25 3.48 14.40
CA GLU A 43 10.08 3.15 13.60
C GLU A 43 9.93 4.22 12.50
N PRO A 44 9.82 3.84 11.21
CA PRO A 44 9.63 4.80 10.13
C PRO A 44 8.26 5.49 10.26
N LYS A 45 8.18 6.76 9.87
CA LYS A 45 6.87 7.40 9.66
C LYS A 45 6.22 6.77 8.43
N PHE A 46 4.88 6.78 8.38
CA PHE A 46 4.17 6.28 7.20
C PHE A 46 4.58 7.02 5.92
N SER A 47 4.85 8.33 6.02
CA SER A 47 5.40 9.13 4.92
C SER A 47 6.75 8.61 4.39
N ASP A 48 7.60 8.07 5.28
CA ASP A 48 8.90 7.53 4.89
C ASP A 48 8.72 6.23 4.11
N ILE A 49 7.77 5.39 4.54
CA ILE A 49 7.41 4.14 3.86
C ILE A 49 6.88 4.44 2.44
N ILE A 50 5.99 5.43 2.30
CA ILE A 50 5.48 5.86 0.97
C ILE A 50 6.62 6.26 0.05
N LYS A 51 7.53 7.12 0.54
CA LYS A 51 8.67 7.59 -0.26
C LYS A 51 9.59 6.46 -0.69
N ILE A 52 9.89 5.53 0.22
CA ILE A 52 10.72 4.37 -0.09
C ILE A 52 10.02 3.51 -1.15
N ALA A 53 8.74 3.16 -0.96
CA ALA A 53 7.95 2.38 -1.92
C ALA A 53 7.89 3.03 -3.32
N MET A 54 7.69 4.35 -3.39
CA MET A 54 7.67 5.09 -4.67
C MET A 54 9.01 5.02 -5.41
N VAL A 55 10.14 5.10 -4.70
CA VAL A 55 11.47 5.08 -5.32
C VAL A 55 11.90 3.66 -5.68
N THR A 56 11.57 2.67 -4.86
CA THR A 56 11.98 1.28 -5.09
C THR A 56 11.00 0.51 -5.98
N GLY A 57 9.79 1.03 -6.20
CA GLY A 57 8.73 0.37 -6.98
C GLY A 57 8.09 -0.83 -6.27
N VAL A 58 8.40 -1.03 -4.98
CA VAL A 58 7.83 -2.11 -4.16
C VAL A 58 6.43 -1.70 -3.69
N ASP A 59 5.50 -2.66 -3.61
CA ASP A 59 4.15 -2.41 -3.13
C ASP A 59 4.17 -1.82 -1.71
N LEU A 60 3.38 -0.75 -1.51
CA LEU A 60 3.33 -0.04 -0.24
C LEU A 60 2.88 -0.95 0.91
N ASN A 61 1.92 -1.84 0.65
CA ASN A 61 1.41 -2.73 1.69
C ASN A 61 2.38 -3.86 1.98
N GLU A 62 3.08 -4.38 0.98
CA GLU A 62 4.20 -5.32 1.20
C GLU A 62 5.27 -4.68 2.09
N LEU A 63 5.65 -3.43 1.81
CA LEU A 63 6.66 -2.72 2.59
C LEU A 63 6.19 -2.44 4.03
N ALA A 64 4.94 -1.99 4.21
CA ALA A 64 4.38 -1.65 5.52
C ALA A 64 3.98 -2.87 6.37
N HIS A 65 3.41 -3.90 5.74
CA HIS A 65 2.68 -5.01 6.38
C HIS A 65 3.13 -6.40 5.94
N GLY A 66 4.00 -6.53 4.95
CA GLY A 66 4.59 -7.81 4.52
C GLY A 66 3.76 -8.51 3.47
N ASP A 67 4.20 -9.72 3.08
CA ASP A 67 3.60 -10.48 2.00
C ASP A 67 2.07 -10.44 2.04
N ILE A 68 1.50 -10.16 0.87
CA ILE A 68 0.09 -9.92 0.55
C ILE A 68 -0.84 -11.03 1.09
N VAL A 69 -0.30 -12.18 1.47
CA VAL A 69 -1.02 -13.30 2.10
C VAL A 69 -1.83 -12.83 3.32
N ASN A 70 -1.35 -11.86 4.11
CA ASN A 70 -2.10 -11.34 5.26
C ASN A 70 -3.12 -10.24 4.90
N ILE A 71 -2.94 -9.53 3.78
CA ILE A 71 -3.88 -8.46 3.38
C ILE A 71 -5.13 -9.06 2.77
N LYS A 72 -5.05 -10.21 2.08
CA LYS A 72 -6.25 -10.89 1.59
C LYS A 72 -7.16 -11.32 2.74
N GLU A 73 -6.61 -11.71 3.89
CA GLU A 73 -7.39 -12.04 5.09
C GLU A 73 -7.86 -10.80 5.87
N ASP A 74 -7.09 -9.71 5.89
CA ASP A 74 -7.42 -8.47 6.61
C ASP A 74 -8.30 -7.49 5.80
N ALA A 75 -8.20 -7.49 4.47
CA ALA A 75 -9.02 -6.70 3.54
C ALA A 75 -10.30 -7.43 3.12
N MET A 76 -10.40 -8.74 3.38
CA MET A 76 -11.70 -9.38 3.46
C MET A 76 -12.44 -8.73 4.62
N ILE A 77 -13.50 -8.00 4.30
CA ILE A 77 -14.46 -7.55 5.30
C ILE A 77 -14.96 -8.82 6.01
N LYS A 78 -14.45 -9.08 7.22
CA LYS A 78 -15.07 -10.04 8.14
C LYS A 78 -16.39 -9.42 8.57
N ASN A 79 -17.46 -9.74 7.85
CA ASN A 79 -18.82 -9.45 8.30
C ASN A 79 -19.49 -10.74 8.74
N ASP A 80 -20.11 -10.67 9.92
CA ASP A 80 -20.88 -11.71 10.62
C ASP A 80 -22.11 -12.18 9.81
N GLY A 81 -21.89 -12.84 8.68
CA GLY A 81 -22.93 -13.60 7.98
C GLY A 81 -23.94 -12.79 7.17
N GLN A 82 -23.73 -11.49 6.90
CA GLN A 82 -24.59 -10.71 6.00
C GLN A 82 -23.79 -10.09 4.84
N ASN A 83 -24.12 -10.55 3.62
CA ASN A 83 -23.76 -10.05 2.28
C ASN A 83 -22.45 -10.52 1.63
N ASP A 84 -22.37 -11.84 1.45
CA ASP A 84 -21.46 -12.52 0.52
C ASP A 84 -21.48 -11.90 -0.90
N GLU A 85 -22.64 -11.46 -1.40
CA GLU A 85 -22.78 -10.86 -2.74
C GLU A 85 -22.07 -9.50 -2.87
N VAL A 86 -22.13 -8.64 -1.85
CA VAL A 86 -21.46 -7.34 -1.86
C VAL A 86 -19.95 -7.51 -1.82
N VAL A 87 -19.46 -8.47 -1.04
CA VAL A 87 -18.04 -8.81 -0.97
C VAL A 87 -17.55 -9.37 -2.30
N LYS A 88 -18.32 -10.28 -2.92
CA LYS A 88 -18.02 -10.80 -4.26
C LYS A 88 -17.99 -9.70 -5.31
N ALA A 89 -18.97 -8.80 -5.31
CA ALA A 89 -19.02 -7.68 -6.25
C ALA A 89 -17.83 -6.72 -6.03
N HIS A 90 -17.48 -6.41 -4.79
CA HIS A 90 -16.32 -5.60 -4.47
C HIS A 90 -15.03 -6.22 -5.01
N ASN A 91 -14.78 -7.49 -4.69
CA ASN A 91 -13.58 -8.21 -5.13
C ASN A 91 -13.52 -8.31 -6.66
N PHE A 92 -14.65 -8.60 -7.31
CA PHE A 92 -14.75 -8.65 -8.76
C PHE A 92 -14.35 -7.31 -9.40
N ILE A 93 -14.84 -6.19 -8.88
CA ILE A 93 -14.50 -4.86 -9.39
C ILE A 93 -13.01 -4.58 -9.20
N VAL A 94 -12.47 -4.80 -7.99
CA VAL A 94 -11.06 -4.52 -7.68
C VAL A 94 -10.13 -5.33 -8.57
N TRP A 95 -10.42 -6.60 -8.83
CA TRP A 95 -9.56 -7.46 -9.64
C TRP A 95 -9.63 -7.17 -11.14
N ASN A 96 -10.74 -6.64 -11.63
CA ASN A 96 -10.92 -6.37 -13.06
C ASN A 96 -10.64 -4.91 -13.42
N ILE A 97 -10.58 -3.97 -12.48
CA ILE A 97 -10.47 -2.55 -12.83
C ILE A 97 -9.20 -2.21 -13.63
N SER A 98 -8.09 -2.88 -13.37
CA SER A 98 -6.81 -2.65 -14.05
C SER A 98 -6.74 -3.27 -15.45
N SER A 99 -7.62 -4.22 -15.78
CA SER A 99 -7.70 -4.83 -17.10
C SER A 99 -8.64 -4.10 -18.05
N LEU A 100 -9.37 -3.08 -17.57
CA LEU A 100 -10.29 -2.28 -18.38
C LEU A 100 -9.56 -1.20 -19.18
N ASP A 101 -10.19 -0.80 -20.30
CA ASP A 101 -9.74 0.34 -21.09
C ASP A 101 -9.81 1.66 -20.31
N LYS A 102 -8.92 2.60 -20.66
CA LYS A 102 -8.81 3.90 -19.97
C LYS A 102 -10.13 4.67 -19.91
N LYS A 103 -10.95 4.59 -20.96
CA LYS A 103 -12.25 5.28 -21.03
C LYS A 103 -13.26 4.69 -20.04
N ASP A 104 -13.22 3.38 -19.84
CA ASP A 104 -14.13 2.68 -18.93
C ASP A 104 -13.76 2.96 -17.47
N ILE A 105 -12.46 2.96 -17.15
CA ILE A 105 -11.97 3.37 -15.82
C ILE A 105 -12.42 4.80 -15.49
N LEU A 106 -12.34 5.73 -16.46
CA LEU A 106 -12.81 7.10 -16.30
C LEU A 106 -14.32 7.19 -16.09
N ALA A 107 -15.11 6.37 -16.79
CA ALA A 107 -16.56 6.32 -16.60
C ALA A 107 -16.92 5.80 -15.20
N ILE A 108 -16.26 4.73 -14.74
CA ILE A 108 -16.44 4.17 -13.40
C ILE A 108 -16.09 5.20 -12.33
N SER A 109 -14.97 5.91 -12.47
CA SER A 109 -14.57 6.99 -11.55
C SER A 109 -15.66 8.05 -11.40
N ARG A 110 -16.27 8.49 -12.51
CA ARG A 110 -17.38 9.46 -12.50
C ARG A 110 -18.63 8.92 -11.81
N MET A 111 -18.99 7.66 -12.05
CA MET A 111 -20.13 7.01 -11.39
C MET A 111 -19.92 6.92 -9.87
N VAL A 112 -18.74 6.46 -9.43
CA VAL A 112 -18.39 6.39 -8.00
C VAL A 112 -18.44 7.78 -7.36
N TYR A 113 -17.89 8.79 -8.04
CA TYR A 113 -17.94 10.17 -7.57
C TYR A 113 -19.38 10.67 -7.39
N ALA A 114 -20.25 10.48 -8.40
CA ALA A 114 -21.65 10.88 -8.33
C ALA A 114 -22.38 10.20 -7.15
N LEU A 115 -22.23 8.88 -7.01
CA LEU A 115 -22.87 8.12 -5.93
C LEU A 115 -22.36 8.55 -4.53
N SER A 116 -21.06 8.81 -4.39
CA SER A 116 -20.45 9.23 -3.12
C SER A 116 -20.85 10.64 -2.68
N THR A 117 -21.16 11.52 -3.63
CA THR A 117 -21.53 12.92 -3.36
C THR A 117 -23.02 13.12 -3.20
N LEU A 118 -23.86 12.31 -3.88
CA LEU A 118 -25.31 12.30 -3.69
C LEU A 118 -25.70 11.80 -2.30
N LYS A 119 -25.00 10.78 -1.77
CA LYS A 119 -25.25 10.25 -0.41
C LYS A 119 -25.00 11.26 0.72
N LYS A 120 -24.27 12.35 0.46
CA LYS A 120 -23.99 13.41 1.45
C LYS A 120 -25.06 14.50 1.52
N LYS A 121 -26.05 14.49 0.61
CA LYS A 121 -27.13 15.50 0.53
C LYS A 121 -28.49 14.98 1.02
N SER A 122 -28.54 13.77 1.58
CA SER A 122 -29.75 13.10 2.08
C SER A 122 -29.73 13.00 3.60
#